data_AF-A0A6A6T927-F1
#
_entry.id   AF-A0A6A6T927-F1
#
_cell.length_a   1.000
_cell.length_b   1.000
_cell.length_c   1.000
_cell.angle_alpha   90.00
_cell.angle_beta   90.00
_cell.angle_gamma   90.00
#
_symmetry.space_group_name_H-M   'P 1'
#
loop_
_entity.id
_entity.type
_entity.pdbx_description
1 polymer ?
#
loop_
_entity_poly.entity_id
_entity_poly.type
_entity_poly.pdbx_seq_one_letter_code
_entity_poly.pdbx_strand_id
1 'polypeptide(L)'
;MAATAEKLDRSTFQSELSSLCHSLDAPYSREVTEQILNVFDEYLDDSYVWLRCTSKPADVVNFRLAFHGKRIDTTAILAKAGWIDIEDKLAKLVRAWSSREDAEQWCDFDPSRGIAKNWIYFPRLQPIQEILNTQGLPDPVVACISDLQAAGLEKVNFAAVDYANRSINVYFLLPGGLTAERAARYVGLAGSTSLSETDIQVVNDNTHPMQTFGVTIVPETGHIPRVAFYAPVKNAADFPSLKDERMRKFFSEHPSRDPKRIHILSWSYGAGHSKTYMKGEASYAGYSEELSMDMFLRWVGEK
;
A
#
# COMPACT_ATOMS: atom_id res chain seq x y z
N MET A 1 -3.38 -31.87 2.85
CA MET A 1 -2.43 -31.03 2.09
C MET A 1 -3.04 -29.65 2.02
N ALA A 2 -2.34 -28.60 2.46
CA ALA A 2 -2.83 -27.24 2.25
C ALA A 2 -2.94 -27.00 0.74
N ALA A 3 -4.04 -26.42 0.28
CA ALA A 3 -4.16 -26.03 -1.12
C ALA A 3 -3.06 -25.00 -1.41
N THR A 4 -2.31 -25.22 -2.49
CA THR A 4 -1.28 -24.28 -2.96
C THR A 4 -1.95 -23.11 -3.66
N ALA A 5 -1.45 -21.89 -3.46
CA ALA A 5 -1.91 -20.74 -4.23
C ALA A 5 -1.73 -21.00 -5.74
N GLU A 6 -2.74 -20.66 -6.52
CA GLU A 6 -2.64 -20.73 -7.98
C GLU A 6 -1.68 -19.64 -8.46
N LYS A 7 -0.86 -19.99 -9.47
CA LYS A 7 -0.02 -19.03 -10.18
C LYS A 7 -0.89 -18.07 -11.00
N LEU A 8 -0.34 -16.91 -11.32
CA LEU A 8 -1.02 -15.91 -12.14
C LEU A 8 -1.22 -16.42 -13.57
N ASP A 9 -2.45 -16.73 -13.96
CA ASP A 9 -2.80 -16.90 -15.38
C ASP A 9 -3.12 -15.54 -16.01
N ARG A 10 -2.29 -15.12 -16.98
CA ARG A 10 -2.36 -13.78 -17.57
C ARG A 10 -3.70 -13.50 -18.25
N SER A 11 -4.23 -14.47 -18.98
CA SER A 11 -5.45 -14.30 -19.76
C SER A 11 -6.68 -14.16 -18.86
N THR A 12 -6.74 -14.99 -17.82
CA THR A 12 -7.77 -14.99 -16.79
C THR A 12 -7.68 -13.71 -15.99
N PHE A 13 -6.48 -13.32 -15.53
CA PHE A 13 -6.28 -12.10 -14.76
C PHE A 13 -6.74 -10.86 -15.52
N GLN A 14 -6.36 -10.70 -16.79
CA GLN A 14 -6.84 -9.58 -17.61
C GLN A 14 -8.36 -9.55 -17.74
N SER A 15 -8.98 -10.71 -17.98
CA SER A 15 -10.43 -10.81 -18.12
C SER A 15 -11.14 -10.45 -16.82
N GLU A 16 -10.67 -10.96 -15.68
CA GLU A 16 -11.30 -10.73 -14.37
C GLU A 16 -11.05 -9.30 -13.87
N LEU A 17 -9.83 -8.77 -14.04
CA LEU A 17 -9.51 -7.37 -13.72
C LEU A 17 -10.34 -6.41 -14.57
N SER A 18 -10.48 -6.68 -15.87
CA SER A 18 -11.36 -5.91 -16.75
C SER A 18 -12.80 -5.92 -16.23
N SER A 19 -13.37 -7.10 -15.95
CA SER A 19 -14.73 -7.21 -15.43
C SER A 19 -14.94 -6.45 -14.12
N LEU A 20 -13.99 -6.55 -13.19
CA LEU A 20 -14.03 -5.80 -11.92
C LEU A 20 -13.91 -4.28 -12.14
N CYS A 21 -13.04 -3.84 -13.04
CA CYS A 21 -12.92 -2.42 -13.36
C CYS A 21 -14.23 -1.88 -13.95
N HIS A 22 -14.83 -2.60 -14.90
CA HIS A 22 -16.11 -2.21 -15.50
C HIS A 22 -17.24 -2.20 -14.47
N SER A 23 -17.31 -3.19 -13.58
CA SER A 23 -18.35 -3.23 -12.56
C SER A 23 -18.23 -2.07 -11.56
N LEU A 24 -17.00 -1.59 -11.33
CA LEU A 24 -16.72 -0.45 -10.48
C LEU A 24 -16.57 0.85 -11.27
N ASP A 25 -17.00 0.97 -12.53
CA ASP A 25 -16.83 2.19 -13.33
C ASP A 25 -15.39 2.77 -13.28
N ALA A 26 -14.39 1.89 -13.16
CA ALA A 26 -12.98 2.25 -13.03
C ALA A 26 -12.29 2.20 -14.41
N PRO A 27 -11.32 3.09 -14.65
CA PRO A 27 -10.58 3.09 -15.92
C PRO A 27 -9.75 1.81 -16.07
N TYR A 28 -9.74 1.26 -17.28
CA TYR A 28 -8.99 0.06 -17.65
C TYR A 28 -8.51 0.16 -19.12
N SER A 29 -7.28 -0.24 -19.39
CA SER A 29 -6.79 -0.50 -20.75
C SER A 29 -6.18 -1.89 -20.82
N ARG A 30 -6.66 -2.69 -21.77
CA ARG A 30 -6.11 -4.03 -22.01
C ARG A 30 -4.66 -3.93 -22.45
N GLU A 31 -4.37 -2.98 -23.33
CA GLU A 31 -3.05 -2.75 -23.91
C GLU A 31 -2.03 -2.38 -22.83
N VAL A 32 -2.39 -1.44 -21.95
CA VAL A 32 -1.52 -1.04 -20.82
C VAL A 32 -1.32 -2.19 -19.85
N THR A 33 -2.38 -2.92 -19.51
CA THR A 33 -2.28 -4.09 -18.63
C THR A 33 -1.39 -5.18 -19.24
N GLU A 34 -1.53 -5.44 -20.55
CA GLU A 34 -0.67 -6.39 -21.27
C GLU A 34 0.80 -5.93 -21.29
N GLN A 35 1.06 -4.65 -21.51
CA GLN A 35 2.41 -4.09 -21.43
C GLN A 35 3.02 -4.26 -20.04
N ILE A 36 2.26 -4.00 -18.96
CA ILE A 36 2.73 -4.22 -17.59
C ILE A 36 3.11 -5.69 -17.39
N LEU A 37 2.23 -6.62 -17.75
CA LEU A 37 2.49 -8.05 -17.58
C LEU A 37 3.70 -8.52 -18.41
N ASN A 38 3.85 -8.02 -19.64
CA ASN A 38 5.01 -8.33 -20.49
C ASN A 38 6.33 -7.82 -19.89
N VAL A 39 6.32 -6.64 -19.25
CA VAL A 39 7.52 -6.06 -18.62
C VAL A 39 8.01 -6.88 -17.43
N PHE A 40 7.11 -7.60 -16.75
CA PHE A 40 7.42 -8.41 -15.57
C PHE A 40 7.29 -9.93 -15.81
N ASP A 41 7.22 -10.39 -17.07
CA ASP A 41 6.88 -11.77 -17.44
C ASP A 41 7.75 -12.82 -16.71
N GLU A 42 9.06 -12.58 -16.60
CA GLU A 42 10.02 -13.44 -15.90
C GLU A 42 9.71 -13.61 -14.39
N TYR A 43 8.97 -12.68 -13.80
CA TYR A 43 8.73 -12.61 -12.35
C TYR A 43 7.29 -12.90 -11.95
N LEU A 44 6.35 -13.02 -12.89
CA LEU A 44 4.92 -13.16 -12.61
C LEU A 44 4.60 -14.42 -11.80
N ASP A 45 5.26 -15.54 -12.14
CA ASP A 45 5.05 -16.85 -11.51
C ASP A 45 5.33 -16.88 -10.00
N ASP A 46 6.21 -15.98 -9.54
CA ASP A 46 6.63 -15.87 -8.15
C ASP A 46 6.14 -14.56 -7.50
N SER A 47 5.20 -13.87 -8.16
CA SER A 47 4.64 -12.62 -7.67
C SER A 47 3.38 -12.87 -6.86
N TYR A 48 3.19 -12.06 -5.82
CA TYR A 48 1.90 -11.93 -5.15
C TYR A 48 1.15 -10.80 -5.80
N VAL A 49 -0.07 -11.10 -6.21
CA VAL A 49 -0.95 -10.13 -6.85
C VAL A 49 -1.99 -9.67 -5.84
N TRP A 50 -2.02 -8.36 -5.58
CA TRP A 50 -3.02 -7.73 -4.74
C TRP A 50 -3.83 -6.73 -5.55
N LEU A 51 -5.15 -6.73 -5.39
CA LEU A 51 -6.02 -5.70 -5.95
C LEU A 51 -6.23 -4.60 -4.92
N ARG A 52 -6.31 -3.34 -5.36
CA ARG A 52 -6.58 -2.18 -4.49
C ARG A 52 -7.62 -1.27 -5.12
N CYS A 53 -8.68 -0.99 -4.39
CA CYS A 53 -9.72 -0.01 -4.74
C CYS A 53 -9.77 1.11 -3.69
N THR A 54 -10.38 2.24 -4.03
CA THR A 54 -10.76 3.28 -3.06
C THR A 54 -12.25 3.56 -3.12
N SER A 55 -12.81 4.16 -2.08
CA SER A 55 -14.22 4.57 -2.03
C SER A 55 -14.51 5.82 -2.87
N LYS A 56 -13.52 6.38 -3.57
CA LYS A 56 -13.76 7.54 -4.43
C LYS A 56 -14.50 7.11 -5.69
N PRO A 57 -15.51 7.87 -6.14
CA PRO A 57 -16.23 7.56 -7.38
C PRO A 57 -15.29 7.40 -8.57
N ALA A 58 -15.49 6.33 -9.35
CA ALA A 58 -14.73 6.01 -10.57
C ALA A 58 -13.19 5.98 -10.41
N ASP A 59 -12.67 5.86 -9.19
CA ASP A 59 -11.22 5.78 -8.96
C ASP A 59 -10.67 4.43 -9.43
N VAL A 60 -9.40 4.41 -9.79
CA VAL A 60 -8.75 3.24 -10.36
C VAL A 60 -8.75 2.03 -9.41
N VAL A 61 -8.93 0.84 -9.99
CA VAL A 61 -8.60 -0.44 -9.34
C VAL A 61 -7.16 -0.78 -9.70
N ASN A 62 -6.23 -0.51 -8.78
CA ASN A 62 -4.84 -0.86 -8.99
C ASN A 62 -4.60 -2.35 -8.73
N PHE A 63 -3.53 -2.89 -9.29
CA PHE A 63 -2.97 -4.16 -8.83
C PHE A 63 -1.50 -4.00 -8.43
N ARG A 64 -1.08 -4.74 -7.41
CA ARG A 64 0.29 -4.79 -6.91
C ARG A 64 0.95 -6.07 -7.36
N LEU A 65 2.20 -5.99 -7.80
CA LEU A 65 3.11 -7.12 -7.91
C LEU A 65 4.13 -7.03 -6.77
N ALA A 66 4.08 -7.97 -5.83
CA ALA A 66 5.04 -8.11 -4.75
C ALA A 66 5.92 -9.35 -4.98
N PHE A 67 7.24 -9.20 -4.81
CA PHE A 67 8.22 -10.21 -5.19
C PHE A 67 8.97 -10.74 -3.96
N HIS A 68 8.26 -11.45 -3.10
CA HIS A 68 8.76 -11.88 -1.80
C HIS A 68 10.04 -12.72 -1.90
N GLY A 69 11.03 -12.39 -1.07
CA GLY A 69 12.31 -13.08 -1.02
C GLY A 69 13.22 -12.79 -2.21
N LYS A 70 12.85 -11.86 -3.10
CA LYS A 70 13.61 -11.53 -4.32
C LYS A 70 14.06 -10.07 -4.33
N ARG A 71 15.33 -9.87 -4.67
CA ARG A 71 15.88 -8.54 -4.94
C ARG A 71 15.81 -8.25 -6.43
N ILE A 72 14.72 -7.60 -6.82
CA ILE A 72 14.48 -7.18 -8.20
C ILE A 72 14.64 -5.66 -8.29
N ASP A 73 15.45 -5.18 -9.24
CA ASP A 73 15.52 -3.75 -9.55
C ASP A 73 14.35 -3.35 -10.46
N THR A 74 13.19 -3.18 -9.84
CA THR A 74 11.98 -2.76 -10.55
C THR A 74 12.14 -1.38 -11.18
N THR A 75 13.00 -0.49 -10.66
CA THR A 75 13.24 0.81 -11.28
C THR A 75 13.96 0.70 -12.61
N ALA A 76 14.97 -0.17 -12.71
CA ALA A 76 15.67 -0.42 -13.97
C ALA A 76 14.72 -1.06 -15.01
N ILE A 77 13.89 -2.01 -14.58
CA ILE A 77 12.87 -2.64 -15.44
C ILE A 77 11.87 -1.60 -15.98
N LEU A 78 11.30 -0.78 -15.09
CA LEU A 78 10.34 0.27 -15.45
C LEU A 78 10.97 1.33 -16.36
N ALA A 79 12.21 1.73 -16.10
CA ALA A 79 12.92 2.71 -16.93
C ALA A 79 13.23 2.17 -18.33
N LYS A 80 13.67 0.91 -18.44
CA LYS A 80 13.88 0.24 -19.74
C LYS A 80 12.61 0.16 -20.57
N ALA A 81 11.47 -0.01 -19.91
CA ALA A 81 10.15 -0.02 -20.54
C ALA A 81 9.59 1.40 -20.81
N GLY A 82 10.29 2.46 -20.43
CA GLY A 82 9.89 3.85 -20.67
C GLY A 82 8.80 4.38 -19.74
N TRP A 83 8.48 3.67 -18.64
CA TRP A 83 7.44 4.08 -17.70
C TRP A 83 7.90 5.16 -16.70
N ILE A 84 9.21 5.20 -16.42
CA ILE A 84 9.84 6.21 -15.57
C ILE A 84 11.15 6.67 -16.19
N ASP A 85 11.57 7.89 -15.86
CA ASP A 85 12.95 8.30 -16.05
C ASP A 85 13.79 7.74 -14.89
N ILE A 86 14.85 6.98 -15.20
CA ILE A 86 15.75 6.45 -14.18
C ILE A 86 16.44 7.57 -13.39
N GLU A 87 16.59 8.75 -13.98
CA GLU A 87 17.19 9.92 -13.36
C GLU A 87 16.20 10.78 -12.54
N ASP A 88 14.91 10.44 -12.57
CA ASP A 88 13.89 11.08 -11.73
C ASP A 88 14.25 10.96 -10.24
N LYS A 89 13.97 12.02 -9.48
CA LYS A 89 14.30 12.09 -8.06
C LYS A 89 13.63 10.99 -7.23
N LEU A 90 12.39 10.61 -7.54
CA LEU A 90 11.69 9.54 -6.85
C LEU A 90 12.22 8.16 -7.25
N ALA A 91 12.61 7.98 -8.51
CA ALA A 91 13.27 6.74 -8.95
C ALA A 91 14.62 6.54 -8.25
N LYS A 92 15.42 7.61 -8.11
CA LYS A 92 16.68 7.60 -7.32
C LYS A 92 16.42 7.27 -5.85
N LEU A 93 15.36 7.80 -5.27
CA LEU A 93 14.98 7.55 -3.89
C LEU A 93 14.61 6.08 -3.65
N VAL A 94 13.84 5.47 -4.56
CA VAL A 94 13.54 4.03 -4.53
C VAL A 94 14.82 3.21 -4.51
N ARG A 95 15.76 3.51 -5.41
CA ARG A 95 17.06 2.82 -5.46
C ARG A 95 17.83 2.98 -4.15
N ALA A 96 17.88 4.20 -3.60
CA ALA A 96 18.57 4.48 -2.34
C ALA A 96 17.94 3.74 -1.15
N TRP A 97 16.61 3.65 -1.06
CA TRP A 97 15.96 2.85 -0.03
C TRP A 97 16.17 1.35 -0.22
N SER A 98 16.13 0.86 -1.47
CA SER A 98 16.31 -0.56 -1.78
C SER A 98 17.77 -1.05 -1.76
N SER A 99 18.75 -0.15 -1.65
CA SER A 99 20.15 -0.54 -1.47
C SER A 99 20.43 -1.06 -0.06
N ARG A 100 19.50 -0.87 0.87
CA ARG A 100 19.57 -1.42 2.23
C ARG A 100 19.52 -2.95 2.17
N GLU A 101 20.13 -3.59 3.16
CA GLU A 101 20.19 -5.05 3.26
C GLU A 101 18.79 -5.65 3.25
N ASP A 102 18.60 -6.66 2.40
CA ASP A 102 17.36 -7.42 2.20
C ASP A 102 16.11 -6.60 1.82
N ALA A 103 16.23 -5.31 1.51
CA ALA A 103 15.10 -4.52 1.05
C ALA A 103 14.62 -5.03 -0.32
N GLU A 104 13.30 -5.15 -0.48
CA GLU A 104 12.66 -5.63 -1.70
C GLU A 104 11.87 -4.49 -2.35
N GLN A 105 11.93 -4.39 -3.69
CA GLN A 105 11.12 -3.45 -4.44
C GLN A 105 9.87 -4.15 -4.98
N TRP A 106 8.70 -3.55 -4.77
CA TRP A 106 7.43 -3.99 -5.34
C TRP A 106 6.79 -2.85 -6.17
N CYS A 107 5.73 -3.15 -6.91
CA CYS A 107 5.08 -2.16 -7.78
C CYS A 107 3.56 -2.18 -7.64
N ASP A 108 2.92 -1.01 -7.51
CA ASP A 108 1.49 -0.82 -7.78
C ASP A 108 1.31 -0.29 -9.20
N PHE A 109 0.37 -0.87 -9.94
CA PHE A 109 0.03 -0.48 -11.31
C PHE A 109 -1.40 0.00 -11.42
N ASP A 110 -1.59 1.06 -12.17
CA ASP A 110 -2.86 1.51 -12.73
C ASP A 110 -3.07 0.79 -14.07
N PRO A 111 -4.09 -0.07 -14.22
CA PRO A 111 -4.31 -0.82 -15.44
C PRO A 111 -4.67 0.06 -16.66
N SER A 112 -4.88 1.35 -16.47
CA SER A 112 -5.12 2.32 -17.54
C SER A 112 -3.93 3.25 -17.82
N ARG A 113 -2.95 3.33 -16.90
CA ARG A 113 -1.87 4.33 -16.98
C ARG A 113 -0.46 3.80 -16.72
N GLY A 114 -0.29 2.54 -16.33
CA GLY A 114 1.02 1.95 -16.05
C GLY A 114 1.41 2.06 -14.58
N ILE A 115 2.67 2.37 -14.30
CA ILE A 115 3.19 2.46 -12.93
C ILE A 115 2.45 3.55 -12.13
N ALA A 116 1.92 3.17 -10.96
CA ALA A 116 1.40 4.10 -9.97
C ALA A 116 2.44 4.35 -8.88
N LYS A 117 2.98 3.27 -8.29
CA LYS A 117 3.93 3.37 -7.18
C LYS A 117 5.02 2.31 -7.24
N ASN A 118 6.22 2.70 -6.81
CA ASN A 118 7.21 1.73 -6.35
C ASN A 118 7.16 1.66 -4.83
N TRP A 119 7.09 0.45 -4.30
CA TRP A 119 7.10 0.14 -2.87
C TRP A 119 8.44 -0.45 -2.48
N ILE A 120 8.84 -0.21 -1.24
CA ILE A 120 9.99 -0.83 -0.60
C ILE A 120 9.50 -1.55 0.63
N TYR A 121 9.66 -2.86 0.65
CA TYR A 121 9.51 -3.68 1.83
C TYR A 121 10.83 -3.74 2.58
N PHE A 122 10.79 -3.47 3.88
CA PHE A 122 11.92 -3.66 4.78
C PHE A 122 11.68 -4.88 5.68
N PRO A 123 12.46 -5.97 5.53
CA PRO A 123 12.32 -7.14 6.38
C PRO A 123 12.57 -6.88 7.86
N ARG A 124 13.38 -5.85 8.16
CA ARG A 124 13.57 -5.32 9.51
C ARG A 124 12.97 -3.93 9.61
N LEU A 125 12.44 -3.58 10.78
CA LEU A 125 11.97 -2.22 11.04
C LEU A 125 13.11 -1.22 10.91
N GLN A 126 12.92 -0.18 10.09
CA GLN A 126 13.91 0.85 9.81
C GLN A 126 13.61 2.11 10.60
N PRO A 127 14.60 2.76 11.24
CA PRO A 127 14.39 4.06 11.88
C PRO A 127 13.94 5.11 10.86
N ILE A 128 12.91 5.88 11.18
CA ILE A 128 12.34 6.88 10.25
C ILE A 128 13.36 7.92 9.81
N GLN A 129 14.32 8.25 10.68
CA GLN A 129 15.41 9.19 10.41
C GLN A 129 16.27 8.69 9.27
N GLU A 130 16.56 7.39 9.22
CA GLU A 130 17.39 6.81 8.17
C GLU A 130 16.66 6.79 6.82
N ILE A 131 15.33 6.64 6.85
CA ILE A 131 14.49 6.67 5.65
C ILE A 131 14.31 8.11 5.12
N LEU A 132 14.00 9.07 5.99
CA LEU A 132 13.70 10.44 5.60
C LEU A 132 14.94 11.36 5.49
N ASN A 133 16.11 10.95 5.99
CA ASN A 133 17.40 11.60 5.72
C ASN A 133 18.18 10.94 4.58
N THR A 134 17.54 10.08 3.79
CA THR A 134 18.18 9.47 2.62
C THR A 134 18.64 10.56 1.65
N GLN A 135 19.89 10.45 1.16
CA GLN A 135 20.49 11.43 0.25
C GLN A 135 19.57 11.67 -0.97
N GLY A 136 19.31 12.94 -1.27
CA GLY A 136 18.45 13.36 -2.38
C GLY A 136 17.04 13.77 -1.97
N LEU A 137 16.63 13.52 -0.71
CA LEU A 137 15.45 14.16 -0.15
C LEU A 137 15.72 15.63 0.19
N PRO A 138 14.75 16.53 -0.04
CA PRO A 138 14.91 17.95 0.26
C PRO A 138 14.68 18.23 1.76
N ASP A 139 15.27 19.33 2.26
CA ASP A 139 15.22 19.74 3.67
C ASP A 139 13.81 19.77 4.29
N PRO A 140 12.73 20.14 3.58
CA PRO A 140 11.39 20.11 4.14
C PRO A 140 10.94 18.70 4.59
N VAL A 141 11.38 17.62 3.94
CA VAL A 141 11.08 16.24 4.39
C VAL A 141 11.81 15.91 5.68
N VAL A 142 13.07 16.32 5.76
CA VAL A 142 13.91 16.13 6.96
C VAL A 142 13.29 16.86 8.15
N ALA A 143 12.75 18.06 7.93
CA ALA A 143 12.08 18.84 8.96
C ALA A 143 10.84 18.13 9.57
N CYS A 144 10.15 17.29 8.81
CA CYS A 144 8.97 16.55 9.32
C CYS A 144 9.32 15.45 10.32
N ILE A 145 10.57 15.01 10.39
CA ILE A 145 11.00 13.91 11.26
C ILE A 145 10.67 14.20 12.72
N SER A 146 10.89 15.44 13.19
CA SER A 146 10.62 15.81 14.59
C SER A 146 9.14 15.66 14.95
N ASP A 147 8.23 16.05 14.04
CA ASP A 147 6.79 15.98 14.26
C ASP A 147 6.30 14.52 14.28
N LEU A 148 6.85 13.69 13.39
CA LEU A 148 6.57 12.25 13.37
C LEU A 148 7.05 11.58 14.67
N GLN A 149 8.27 11.90 15.13
CA GLN A 149 8.80 11.35 16.38
C GLN A 149 8.01 11.84 17.61
N ALA A 150 7.59 13.11 17.65
CA ALA A 150 6.72 13.63 18.70
C ALA A 150 5.35 12.90 18.72
N ALA A 151 4.90 12.41 17.57
CA ALA A 151 3.75 11.53 17.46
C ALA A 151 4.01 10.08 17.89
N GLY A 152 5.25 9.71 18.24
CA GLY A 152 5.66 8.35 18.58
C GLY A 152 5.88 7.46 17.36
N LEU A 153 6.09 8.05 16.18
CA LEU A 153 6.27 7.34 14.92
C LEU A 153 7.78 7.19 14.64
N GLU A 154 8.36 6.09 15.09
CA GLU A 154 9.83 5.94 15.10
C GLU A 154 10.37 5.00 14.02
N LYS A 155 9.65 3.94 13.68
CA LYS A 155 10.16 2.89 12.79
C LYS A 155 9.14 2.47 11.74
N VAL A 156 9.64 2.16 10.55
CA VAL A 156 8.83 1.81 9.39
C VAL A 156 9.15 0.42 8.86
N ASN A 157 8.14 -0.24 8.32
CA ASN A 157 8.25 -1.53 7.63
C ASN A 157 8.09 -1.41 6.11
N PHE A 158 7.47 -0.33 5.64
CA PHE A 158 7.42 0.00 4.21
C PHE A 158 7.68 1.47 3.95
N ALA A 159 8.17 1.74 2.75
CA ALA A 159 8.09 3.05 2.11
C ALA A 159 7.53 2.88 0.69
N ALA A 160 6.99 3.95 0.10
CA ALA A 160 6.59 3.94 -1.29
C ALA A 160 6.74 5.33 -1.92
N VAL A 161 7.02 5.38 -3.21
CA VAL A 161 6.94 6.61 -4.01
C VAL A 161 5.72 6.54 -4.92
N ASP A 162 5.01 7.65 -5.04
CA ASP A 162 3.85 7.82 -5.92
C ASP A 162 4.22 8.81 -7.01
N TYR A 163 4.40 8.30 -8.24
CA TYR A 163 4.85 9.11 -9.37
C TYR A 163 3.75 10.07 -9.84
N ALA A 164 2.49 9.66 -9.75
CA ALA A 164 1.36 10.47 -10.22
C ALA A 164 1.10 11.65 -9.30
N ASN A 165 1.16 11.45 -7.98
CA ASN A 165 0.93 12.49 -6.98
C ASN A 165 2.21 13.19 -6.52
N ARG A 166 3.38 12.76 -7.01
CA ARG A 166 4.70 13.27 -6.60
C ARG A 166 4.85 13.29 -5.08
N SER A 167 4.47 12.17 -4.45
CA SER A 167 4.48 12.03 -3.00
C SER A 167 5.23 10.79 -2.56
N ILE A 168 5.67 10.76 -1.30
CA ILE A 168 6.18 9.55 -0.66
C ILE A 168 5.22 9.10 0.43
N ASN A 169 5.14 7.80 0.66
CA ASN A 169 4.43 7.21 1.78
C ASN A 169 5.42 6.45 2.66
N VAL A 170 5.27 6.56 3.98
CA VAL A 170 6.00 5.74 4.94
C VAL A 170 5.00 5.05 5.87
N TYR A 171 5.28 3.79 6.21
CA TYR A 171 4.35 2.92 6.92
C TYR A 171 4.95 2.47 8.24
N PHE A 172 4.28 2.81 9.32
CA PHE A 172 4.65 2.50 10.69
C PHE A 172 3.86 1.30 11.18
N LEU A 173 4.50 0.50 12.03
CA LEU A 173 3.83 -0.56 12.78
C LEU A 173 3.61 -0.05 14.21
N LEU A 174 2.35 0.17 14.57
CA LEU A 174 1.93 0.71 15.86
C LEU A 174 1.44 -0.40 16.78
N PRO A 175 1.60 -0.25 18.10
CA PRO A 175 0.86 -1.06 19.04
C PRO A 175 -0.64 -0.76 18.90
N GLY A 176 -1.46 -1.80 18.97
CA GLY A 176 -2.92 -1.71 19.00
C GLY A 176 -3.43 -0.91 20.21
N GLY A 177 -4.76 -0.80 20.35
CA GLY A 177 -5.35 0.03 21.41
C GLY A 177 -5.19 1.53 21.12
N LEU A 178 -5.70 1.96 19.97
CA LEU A 178 -5.84 3.34 19.58
C LEU A 178 -6.80 4.05 20.54
N THR A 179 -6.30 5.01 21.31
CA THR A 179 -7.12 5.90 22.14
C THR A 179 -7.53 7.14 21.36
N ALA A 180 -8.50 7.91 21.86
CA ALA A 180 -8.90 9.17 21.25
C ALA A 180 -7.74 10.17 21.13
N GLU A 181 -6.88 10.25 22.15
CA GLU A 181 -5.71 11.15 22.16
C GLU A 181 -4.68 10.73 21.12
N ARG A 182 -4.41 9.42 20.99
CA ARG A 182 -3.50 8.88 19.97
C ARG A 182 -4.07 9.11 18.56
N ALA A 183 -5.36 8.83 18.37
CA ALA A 183 -6.04 9.06 17.09
C ALA A 183 -5.96 10.53 16.68
N ALA A 184 -6.31 11.45 17.58
CA ALA A 184 -6.25 12.89 17.34
C ALA A 184 -4.83 13.35 16.99
N ARG A 185 -3.81 12.83 17.68
CA ARG A 185 -2.40 13.12 17.37
C ARG A 185 -2.02 12.67 15.96
N TYR A 186 -2.39 11.45 15.58
CA TYR A 186 -2.06 10.88 14.28
C TYR A 186 -2.76 11.59 13.13
N VAL A 187 -4.06 11.84 13.23
CA VAL A 187 -4.80 12.53 12.15
C VAL A 187 -4.55 14.03 12.12
N GLY A 188 -4.12 14.60 13.25
CA GLY A 188 -3.63 15.97 13.35
C GLY A 188 -2.41 16.23 12.46
N LEU A 189 -1.56 15.22 12.21
CA LEU A 189 -0.45 15.34 11.24
C LEU A 189 -0.92 15.74 9.85
N ALA A 190 -2.12 15.31 9.44
CA ALA A 190 -2.71 15.65 8.15
C ALA A 190 -3.70 16.83 8.21
N GLY A 191 -3.80 17.52 9.35
CA GLY A 191 -4.78 18.57 9.58
C GLY A 191 -6.23 18.09 9.54
N SER A 192 -6.48 16.79 9.76
CA SER A 192 -7.83 16.24 9.84
C SER A 192 -8.45 16.49 11.21
N THR A 193 -9.79 16.50 11.27
CA THR A 193 -10.53 16.45 12.53
C THR A 193 -10.32 15.10 13.22
N SER A 194 -10.48 15.06 14.54
CA SER A 194 -10.43 13.83 15.34
C SER A 194 -11.43 12.79 14.84
N LEU A 195 -11.05 11.52 14.98
CA LEU A 195 -11.96 10.39 14.72
C LEU A 195 -13.11 10.38 15.73
N SER A 196 -14.26 9.85 15.30
CA SER A 196 -15.34 9.52 16.23
C SER A 196 -14.97 8.32 17.11
N GLU A 197 -15.61 8.18 18.26
CA GLU A 197 -15.45 7.00 19.12
C GLU A 197 -15.78 5.71 18.37
N THR A 198 -16.79 5.74 17.51
CA THR A 198 -17.16 4.62 16.65
C THR A 198 -16.04 4.24 15.69
N ASP A 199 -15.40 5.21 15.03
CA ASP A 199 -14.29 4.94 14.11
C ASP A 199 -13.07 4.37 14.86
N ILE A 200 -12.79 4.88 16.07
CA ILE A 200 -11.72 4.37 16.92
C ILE A 200 -12.00 2.92 17.32
N GLN A 201 -13.22 2.62 17.75
CA GLN A 201 -13.63 1.26 18.12
C GLN A 201 -13.47 0.30 16.94
N VAL A 202 -13.98 0.71 15.78
CA VAL A 202 -13.89 -0.01 14.52
C VAL A 202 -12.44 -0.33 14.16
N VAL A 203 -11.54 0.64 14.30
CA VAL A 203 -10.11 0.43 14.07
C VAL A 203 -9.55 -0.59 15.07
N ASN A 204 -9.81 -0.40 16.36
CA ASN A 204 -9.29 -1.27 17.43
C ASN A 204 -9.71 -2.72 17.30
N ASP A 205 -10.98 -2.98 16.97
CA ASP A 205 -11.52 -4.33 16.86
C ASP A 205 -10.85 -5.14 15.73
N ASN A 206 -10.17 -4.47 14.81
CA ASN A 206 -9.62 -5.09 13.59
C ASN A 206 -8.10 -4.92 13.44
N THR A 207 -7.43 -4.17 14.31
CA THR A 207 -5.97 -3.94 14.25
C THR A 207 -5.24 -4.36 15.52
N HIS A 208 -5.81 -5.29 16.31
CA HIS A 208 -5.16 -5.81 17.51
C HIS A 208 -4.39 -7.11 17.20
N PRO A 209 -3.16 -7.32 17.71
CA PRO A 209 -2.42 -6.46 18.64
C PRO A 209 -1.58 -5.37 17.97
N MET A 210 -1.48 -5.34 16.64
CA MET A 210 -0.67 -4.37 15.90
C MET A 210 -1.40 -3.77 14.71
N GLN A 211 -1.09 -2.51 14.46
CA GLN A 211 -1.74 -1.69 13.44
C GLN A 211 -0.73 -1.12 12.46
N THR A 212 -1.02 -1.20 11.16
CA THR A 212 -0.24 -0.46 10.16
C THR A 212 -0.81 0.95 10.01
N PHE A 213 0.07 1.95 10.04
CA PHE A 213 -0.26 3.36 9.89
C PHE A 213 0.59 4.00 8.79
N GLY A 214 -0.04 4.51 7.75
CA GLY A 214 0.64 5.17 6.64
C GLY A 214 0.60 6.69 6.76
N VAL A 215 1.70 7.35 6.48
CA VAL A 215 1.80 8.82 6.35
C VAL A 215 2.22 9.15 4.92
N THR A 216 1.47 10.02 4.25
CA THR A 216 1.85 10.57 2.94
C THR A 216 2.52 11.92 3.14
N ILE A 217 3.67 12.15 2.50
CA ILE A 217 4.46 13.38 2.56
C ILE A 217 4.68 13.87 1.13
N VAL A 218 4.49 15.17 0.88
CA VAL A 218 4.88 15.84 -0.36
C VAL A 218 6.34 16.28 -0.22
N PRO A 219 7.30 15.69 -0.95
CA PRO A 219 8.72 15.94 -0.71
C PRO A 219 9.10 17.41 -0.81
N GLU A 220 8.58 18.12 -1.79
CA GLU A 220 8.95 19.51 -2.07
C GLU A 220 8.63 20.47 -0.92
N THR A 221 7.65 20.13 -0.08
CA THR A 221 7.15 21.01 0.98
C THR A 221 7.18 20.41 2.38
N GLY A 222 7.40 19.10 2.51
CA GLY A 222 7.19 18.37 3.75
C GLY A 222 5.72 18.26 4.17
N HIS A 223 4.79 18.82 3.39
CA HIS A 223 3.38 18.80 3.75
C HIS A 223 2.86 17.35 3.83
N ILE A 224 2.14 17.04 4.91
CA ILE A 224 1.45 15.76 5.10
C ILE A 224 -0.02 15.98 4.70
N PRO A 225 -0.42 15.67 3.45
CA PRO A 225 -1.82 15.84 3.04
C PRO A 225 -2.73 14.75 3.60
N ARG A 226 -2.15 13.65 4.09
CA ARG A 226 -2.91 12.45 4.41
C ARG A 226 -2.18 11.51 5.36
N VAL A 227 -2.96 10.90 6.24
CA VAL A 227 -2.57 9.70 6.99
C VAL A 227 -3.61 8.60 6.84
N ALA A 228 -3.26 7.35 7.13
CA ALA A 228 -4.20 6.25 7.01
C ALA A 228 -3.94 5.11 8.01
N PHE A 229 -5.01 4.58 8.59
CA PHE A 229 -4.99 3.35 9.38
C PHE A 229 -5.34 2.16 8.48
N TYR A 230 -4.67 1.02 8.63
CA TYR A 230 -4.91 -0.20 7.86
C TYR A 230 -5.25 -1.35 8.81
N ALA A 231 -6.25 -2.14 8.45
CA ALA A 231 -6.74 -3.28 9.22
C ALA A 231 -6.95 -4.50 8.34
N PRO A 232 -6.34 -5.66 8.65
CA PRO A 232 -6.77 -6.92 8.06
C PRO A 232 -8.18 -7.24 8.56
N VAL A 233 -9.06 -7.67 7.66
CA VAL A 233 -10.44 -8.03 7.99
C VAL A 233 -10.77 -9.39 7.41
N LYS A 234 -11.53 -10.20 8.17
CA LYS A 234 -11.88 -11.58 7.76
C LYS A 234 -12.83 -11.60 6.57
N ASN A 235 -13.86 -10.77 6.62
CA ASN A 235 -14.77 -10.53 5.52
C ASN A 235 -15.08 -9.04 5.50
N ALA A 236 -14.47 -8.33 4.56
CA ALA A 236 -14.70 -6.91 4.45
C ALA A 236 -16.15 -6.59 4.10
N ALA A 237 -16.87 -7.43 3.34
CA ALA A 237 -18.26 -7.14 2.99
C ALA A 237 -19.20 -7.03 4.22
N ASP A 238 -18.84 -7.67 5.33
CA ASP A 238 -19.63 -7.65 6.58
C ASP A 238 -19.27 -6.46 7.48
N PHE A 239 -18.35 -5.60 7.04
CA PHE A 239 -17.83 -4.54 7.87
C PHE A 239 -18.91 -3.48 8.16
N PRO A 240 -19.33 -3.29 9.43
CA PRO A 240 -20.57 -2.56 9.75
C PRO A 240 -20.57 -1.10 9.29
N SER A 241 -19.39 -0.50 9.14
CA SER A 241 -19.23 0.90 8.73
C SER A 241 -18.90 1.11 7.25
N LEU A 242 -18.84 0.05 6.43
CA LEU A 242 -18.78 0.18 4.97
C LEU A 242 -20.12 0.71 4.45
N LYS A 243 -20.43 1.98 4.70
CA LYS A 243 -21.60 2.67 4.15
C LYS A 243 -21.43 2.93 2.65
N ASP A 244 -20.20 2.82 2.16
CA ASP A 244 -19.81 3.04 0.78
C ASP A 244 -20.15 1.83 -0.11
N GLU A 245 -21.00 2.05 -1.11
CA GLU A 245 -21.47 1.01 -2.04
C GLU A 245 -20.35 0.49 -2.94
N ARG A 246 -19.45 1.37 -3.39
CA ARG A 246 -18.31 0.99 -4.24
C ARG A 246 -17.39 0.02 -3.51
N MET A 247 -17.07 0.30 -2.25
CA MET A 247 -16.24 -0.59 -1.45
C MET A 247 -16.92 -1.94 -1.18
N ARG A 248 -18.23 -1.94 -0.87
CA ARG A 248 -18.99 -3.20 -0.75
C ARG A 248 -18.92 -4.02 -2.02
N LYS A 249 -19.16 -3.38 -3.16
CA LYS A 249 -19.10 -4.01 -4.48
C LYS A 249 -17.72 -4.58 -4.78
N PHE A 250 -16.65 -3.83 -4.51
CA PHE A 250 -15.27 -4.31 -4.66
C PHE A 250 -15.03 -5.60 -3.86
N PHE A 251 -15.37 -5.63 -2.58
CA PHE A 251 -15.13 -6.82 -1.76
C PHE A 251 -16.03 -8.00 -2.11
N SER A 252 -17.26 -7.77 -2.60
CA SER A 252 -18.12 -8.86 -3.06
C SER A 252 -17.70 -9.44 -4.41
N GLU A 253 -17.18 -8.60 -5.30
CA GLU A 253 -16.93 -8.96 -6.71
C GLU A 253 -15.46 -9.22 -7.05
N HIS A 254 -14.49 -8.80 -6.20
CA HIS A 254 -13.08 -9.05 -6.51
C HIS A 254 -12.83 -10.55 -6.73
N PRO A 255 -12.12 -10.90 -7.80
CA PRO A 255 -11.68 -12.26 -8.01
C PRO A 255 -10.55 -12.57 -7.00
N SER A 256 -10.46 -13.84 -6.61
CA SER A 256 -9.32 -14.36 -5.85
C SER A 256 -9.14 -15.83 -6.18
N ARG A 257 -7.91 -16.18 -6.53
CA ARG A 257 -7.37 -17.51 -6.81
C ARG A 257 -6.56 -18.06 -5.63
N ASP A 258 -6.34 -17.25 -4.61
CA ASP A 258 -5.76 -17.72 -3.35
C ASP A 258 -6.73 -18.64 -2.60
N PRO A 259 -6.24 -19.75 -2.01
CA PRO A 259 -7.02 -20.66 -1.17
C PRO A 259 -7.70 -19.95 0.01
N LYS A 260 -7.07 -18.88 0.50
CA LYS A 260 -7.58 -18.03 1.57
C LYS A 260 -7.55 -16.58 1.09
N ARG A 261 -8.74 -15.98 0.99
CA ARG A 261 -8.89 -14.57 0.67
C ARG A 261 -8.42 -13.72 1.83
N ILE A 262 -7.69 -12.66 1.51
CA ILE A 262 -7.30 -11.65 2.49
C ILE A 262 -7.78 -10.30 2.06
N HIS A 263 -8.43 -9.62 3.00
CA HIS A 263 -8.86 -8.26 2.83
C HIS A 263 -8.13 -7.36 3.81
N ILE A 264 -7.74 -6.19 3.34
CA ILE A 264 -7.29 -5.08 4.17
C ILE A 264 -8.23 -3.92 3.90
N LEU A 265 -8.80 -3.35 4.95
CA LEU A 265 -9.54 -2.10 4.89
C LEU A 265 -8.66 -1.00 5.47
N SER A 266 -8.69 0.18 4.84
CA SER A 266 -7.97 1.35 5.32
C SER A 266 -8.84 2.58 5.32
N TRP A 267 -8.70 3.39 6.38
CA TRP A 267 -9.32 4.70 6.50
C TRP A 267 -8.25 5.76 6.32
N SER A 268 -8.40 6.54 5.26
CA SER A 268 -7.50 7.62 4.90
C SER A 268 -8.12 8.95 5.32
N TYR A 269 -7.38 9.76 6.07
CA TYR A 269 -7.79 11.06 6.60
C TYR A 269 -6.91 12.16 6.02
N GLY A 270 -7.49 13.31 5.74
CA GLY A 270 -6.78 14.52 5.31
C GLY A 270 -7.54 15.78 5.74
N ALA A 271 -6.99 16.96 5.41
CA ALA A 271 -7.61 18.22 5.77
C ALA A 271 -9.01 18.38 5.14
N GLY A 272 -10.04 18.29 5.98
CA GLY A 272 -11.44 18.41 5.60
C GLY A 272 -12.10 17.08 5.16
N HIS A 273 -13.42 17.01 5.34
CA HIS A 273 -14.22 15.80 5.12
C HIS A 273 -14.12 15.23 3.70
N SER A 274 -13.97 16.08 2.67
CA SER A 274 -13.85 15.64 1.27
C SER A 274 -12.50 14.98 0.93
N LYS A 275 -11.54 15.03 1.86
CA LYS A 275 -10.22 14.39 1.73
C LYS A 275 -10.14 13.06 2.48
N THR A 276 -11.22 12.68 3.18
CA THR A 276 -11.36 11.41 3.89
C THR A 276 -12.05 10.39 2.99
N TYR A 277 -11.47 9.19 2.88
CA TYR A 277 -12.00 8.10 2.05
C TYR A 277 -11.46 6.75 2.53
N MET A 278 -12.04 5.66 2.06
CA MET A 278 -11.58 4.30 2.38
C MET A 278 -10.75 3.71 1.24
N LYS A 279 -9.87 2.77 1.56
CA LYS A 279 -9.18 1.91 0.59
C LYS A 279 -9.44 0.46 0.96
N GLY A 280 -9.68 -0.38 -0.03
CA GLY A 280 -9.70 -1.82 0.15
C GLY A 280 -8.56 -2.45 -0.62
N GLU A 281 -7.88 -3.40 -0.01
CA GLU A 281 -6.92 -4.29 -0.66
C GLU A 281 -7.46 -5.71 -0.54
N ALA A 282 -7.35 -6.49 -1.61
CA ALA A 282 -7.77 -7.88 -1.63
C ALA A 282 -6.74 -8.74 -2.34
N SER A 283 -6.40 -9.90 -1.75
CA SER A 283 -5.48 -10.84 -2.38
C SER A 283 -6.10 -11.43 -3.64
N TYR A 284 -5.28 -11.67 -4.67
CA TYR A 284 -5.71 -12.27 -5.92
C TYR A 284 -5.04 -13.61 -6.17
N ALA A 285 -3.71 -13.64 -6.28
CA ALA A 285 -2.96 -14.85 -6.59
C ALA A 285 -1.57 -14.83 -5.93
N GLY A 286 -1.02 -16.02 -5.72
CA GLY A 286 0.30 -16.24 -5.14
C GLY A 286 0.37 -16.13 -3.62
N TYR A 287 -0.66 -15.65 -2.92
CA TYR A 287 -0.56 -15.38 -1.49
C TYR A 287 -0.23 -16.64 -0.67
N SER A 288 0.73 -16.51 0.26
CA SER A 288 1.01 -17.49 1.31
C SER A 288 0.86 -16.89 2.69
N GLU A 289 0.01 -17.52 3.51
CA GLU A 289 -0.16 -17.17 4.92
C GLU A 289 1.13 -17.36 5.72
N GLU A 290 1.92 -18.37 5.37
CA GLU A 290 3.21 -18.62 6.01
C GLU A 290 4.19 -17.47 5.76
N LEU A 291 4.29 -16.98 4.52
CA LEU A 291 5.18 -15.87 4.18
C LEU A 291 4.73 -14.56 4.81
N SER A 292 3.42 -14.28 4.81
CA SER A 292 2.88 -13.10 5.50
C SER A 292 3.13 -13.14 7.01
N MET A 293 2.95 -14.31 7.64
CA MET A 293 3.27 -14.50 9.05
C MET A 293 4.78 -14.36 9.30
N ASP A 294 5.62 -14.92 8.43
CA ASP A 294 7.08 -14.77 8.52
C ASP A 294 7.50 -13.30 8.47
N MET A 295 6.95 -12.51 7.54
CA MET A 295 7.19 -11.07 7.47
C MET A 295 6.82 -10.37 8.78
N PHE A 296 5.66 -10.71 9.36
CA PHE A 296 5.21 -10.12 10.62
C PHE A 296 6.15 -10.49 11.78
N LEU A 297 6.51 -11.77 11.91
CA LEU A 297 7.39 -12.28 12.97
C LEU A 297 8.77 -11.61 12.94
N ARG A 298 9.30 -11.31 11.74
CA ARG A 298 10.57 -10.56 11.58
C ARG A 298 10.48 -9.13 12.14
N TRP A 299 9.32 -8.48 12.08
CA TRP A 299 9.15 -7.13 12.62
C TRP A 299 9.00 -7.10 14.13
N VAL A 300 8.33 -8.11 14.72
CA VAL A 300 8.11 -8.18 16.17
C VAL A 300 9.28 -8.79 16.94
N GLY A 301 10.34 -9.22 16.24
CA GLY A 301 11.57 -9.72 16.87
C GLY A 301 11.44 -11.14 17.43
N GLU A 302 10.52 -11.93 16.89
CA GLU A 302 10.31 -13.34 17.29
C GLU A 302 11.09 -14.33 16.41
N LYS A 303 12.03 -13.84 15.57
CA LYS A 303 12.96 -14.63 14.76
C LYS A 303 14.35 -14.02 14.70
#